data_AF-R9GYW6-F1
#
_entry.id   AF-R9GYW6-F1
#
_cell.length_a   1.000
_cell.length_b   1.000
_cell.length_c   1.000
_cell.angle_alpha   90.00
_cell.angle_beta   90.00
_cell.angle_gamma   90.00
#
_symmetry.space_group_name_H-M   'P 1'
#
loop_
_entity.id
_entity.type
_entity.pdbx_description
1 polymer ?
#
loop_
_entity_poly.entity_id
_entity_poly.type
_entity_poly.pdbx_seq_one_letter_code
_entity_poly.pdbx_strand_id
1 'polypeptide(L)' 'MHKLEEIMKKVIADMLFVVDALFEGGNDHPAKKTGVDCIQVRGPKETKIIIQTIIICQT' A
#
# COMPACT_ATOMS: atom_id res chain seq x y z
N MET A 1 5.08 3.32 8.29
CA MET A 1 3.69 2.93 8.61
C MET A 1 3.27 3.37 10.00
N HIS A 2 3.93 2.97 11.09
CA HIS A 2 3.53 3.37 12.45
C HIS A 2 3.37 4.88 12.69
N LYS A 3 4.17 5.73 12.03
CA LYS A 3 3.99 7.18 12.13
C LYS A 3 2.66 7.67 11.51
N LEU A 4 2.20 7.05 10.43
CA LEU A 4 0.91 7.35 9.82
C LEU A 4 -0.23 6.87 10.70
N GLU A 5 -0.10 5.69 11.32
CA GLU A 5 -1.06 5.16 12.29
C GLU A 5 -1.25 6.13 13.47
N GLU A 6 -0.16 6.67 14.02
CA GLU A 6 -0.18 7.68 15.09
C GLU A 6 -0.89 8.97 14.66
N ILE A 7 -0.54 9.53 13.49
CA ILE A 7 -1.08 10.82 13.02
C ILE A 7 -2.53 10.70 12.58
N MET A 8 -2.86 9.64 11.83
CA MET A 8 -4.18 9.45 11.23
C MET A 8 -5.18 8.80 12.20
N LYS A 9 -4.70 8.28 13.34
CA LYS A 9 -5.50 7.53 14.33
C LYS A 9 -6.25 6.35 13.70
N LYS A 10 -5.55 5.64 12.83
CA LYS A 10 -6.04 4.49 12.06
C LYS A 10 -5.08 3.33 12.21
N VAL A 11 -5.60 2.14 12.49
CA VAL A 11 -4.77 0.94 12.64
C VAL A 11 -4.17 0.53 11.30
N ILE A 12 -3.01 -0.13 11.32
CA ILE A 12 -2.38 -0.65 10.09
C ILE A 12 -3.31 -1.51 9.23
N ALA A 13 -4.22 -2.26 9.87
CA ALA A 13 -5.20 -3.10 9.18
C ALA A 13 -6.21 -2.32 8.31
N ASP A 14 -6.36 -1.01 8.53
CA ASP A 14 -7.20 -0.13 7.70
C ASP A 14 -6.42 0.46 6.50
N MET A 15 -5.13 0.11 6.33
CA MET A 15 -4.24 0.71 5.34
C MET A 15 -3.87 -0.28 4.23
N LEU A 16 -3.71 0.26 3.02
CA LEU A 16 -3.23 -0.46 1.84
C LEU A 16 -2.01 0.26 1.25
N PHE A 17 -0.94 -0.50 0.99
CA PHE A 17 0.30 0.02 0.43
C PHE A 17 0.52 -0.46 -1.01
N VAL A 18 0.51 0.46 -1.98
CA VAL A 18 0.65 0.15 -3.41
C VAL A 18 2.00 0.66 -3.92
N VAL A 19 2.91 -0.23 -4.31
CA VAL A 19 4.34 0.09 -4.57
C VAL A 19 4.96 -0.77 -5.67
N ASP A 20 6.06 -0.31 -6.26
CA ASP A 20 6.70 -0.96 -7.41
C ASP A 20 7.88 -1.89 -7.07
N ALA A 21 8.47 -1.78 -5.87
CA ALA A 21 9.65 -2.56 -5.47
C ALA A 21 9.46 -3.41 -4.19
N LEU A 22 8.40 -4.23 -4.14
CA LEU A 22 8.05 -5.11 -2.99
C LEU A 22 8.72 -6.50 -3.01
N PHE A 23 9.70 -6.72 -3.88
CA PHE A 23 10.50 -7.95 -3.96
C PHE A 23 11.58 -7.98 -2.87
N GLU A 24 12.14 -9.15 -2.56
CA GLU A 24 13.20 -9.27 -1.54
C GLU A 24 14.42 -8.42 -1.90
N GLY A 25 14.84 -7.55 -0.97
CA GLY A 25 15.92 -6.57 -1.20
C GLY A 25 15.48 -5.26 -1.88
N GLY A 26 14.24 -5.17 -2.35
CA GLY A 26 13.65 -3.91 -2.83
C GLY A 26 13.46 -2.89 -1.70
N ASN A 27 13.49 -1.61 -2.03
CA ASN A 27 13.38 -0.51 -1.06
C ASN A 27 12.03 -0.48 -0.33
N ASP A 28 10.96 -1.01 -0.94
CA ASP A 28 9.62 -1.06 -0.33
C ASP A 28 9.35 -2.37 0.42
N HIS A 29 10.20 -3.39 0.27
CA HIS A 29 10.08 -4.68 0.97
C HIS A 29 9.90 -4.57 2.50
N PRO A 30 10.56 -3.63 3.22
CA PRO A 30 10.36 -3.47 4.66
C PRO A 30 8.91 -3.19 5.07
N ALA A 31 8.06 -2.67 4.18
CA ALA A 31 6.64 -2.44 4.48
C ALA A 31 5.90 -3.73 4.86
N LYS A 32 6.26 -4.88 4.27
CA LYS A 32 5.67 -6.18 4.65
C LYS A 32 5.84 -6.50 6.13
N LYS A 33 6.93 -6.05 6.76
CA LYS A 33 7.22 -6.30 8.18
C LYS A 33 6.30 -5.52 9.12
N THR A 34 5.61 -4.48 8.62
CA THR A 34 4.69 -3.69 9.45
C THR A 34 3.30 -4.33 9.54
N GLY A 35 3.03 -5.40 8.78
CA GLY A 35 1.72 -6.04 8.71
C GLY A 35 0.69 -5.28 7.87
N VAL A 36 1.11 -4.30 7.07
CA VAL A 36 0.22 -3.59 6.14
C VAL A 36 -0.05 -4.45 4.91
N ASP A 37 -1.28 -4.43 4.40
CA ASP A 37 -1.59 -5.06 3.13
C ASP A 37 -0.82 -4.37 2.00
N CYS A 38 -0.22 -5.15 1.12
CA CYS A 38 0.65 -4.65 0.07
C CYS A 38 0.21 -5.15 -1.31
N ILE A 39 0.18 -4.26 -2.30
CA ILE A 39 0.00 -4.60 -3.71
C ILE A 39 1.25 -4.15 -4.47
N GLN A 40 1.94 -5.10 -5.10
CA GLN A 40 3.05 -4.79 -5.99
C GLN A 40 2.52 -4.40 -7.37
N VAL A 41 3.02 -3.29 -7.91
CA VAL A 41 2.72 -2.79 -9.26
C VAL A 41 4.00 -2.67 -10.08
N ARG A 42 3.88 -2.46 -11.39
CA ARG A 42 5.02 -2.22 -12.29
C ARG A 42 5.33 -0.75 -12.53
N GLY A 43 4.50 0.14 -11.98
CA GLY A 43 4.67 1.59 -12.12
C GLY A 43 3.34 2.35 -12.21
N PRO A 44 3.36 3.63 -12.60
CA PRO A 44 2.24 4.55 -12.41
C PRO A 44 0.94 4.15 -13.12
N LYS A 45 1.03 3.47 -14.27
CA LYS A 45 -0.15 3.01 -15.02
C LYS A 45 -0.96 2.00 -14.23
N GLU A 46 -0.30 1.03 -13.61
CA GLU A 46 -0.96 0.03 -12.76
C GLU A 46 -1.43 0.65 -11.45
N THR A 47 -0.66 1.55 -10.84
CA THR A 47 -1.10 2.31 -9.66
C THR A 47 -2.43 3.03 -9.92
N LYS A 48 -2.57 3.70 -11.07
CA LYS A 48 -3.82 4.38 -11.46
C LYS A 48 -4.99 3.40 -11.55
N ILE A 49 -4.80 2.24 -12.14
CA ILE A 49 -5.85 1.21 -12.26
C ILE A 49 -6.29 0.75 -10.88
N ILE A 50 -5.35 0.44 -9.98
CA ILE A 50 -5.67 0.01 -8.60
C ILE A 50 -6.49 1.08 -7.88
N ILE A 51 -6.07 2.34 -7.92
CA ILE A 51 -6.81 3.44 -7.28
C ILE A 51 -8.21 3.58 -7.88
N GLN A 52 -8.36 3.50 -9.21
CA GLN A 52 -9.67 3.55 -9.87
C GLN A 52 -10.57 2.39 -9.46
N THR A 53 -10.04 1.17 -9.38
CA THR A 53 -10.78 -0.01 -8.92
C THR A 53 -11.28 0.17 -7.49
N ILE A 54 -10.44 0.66 -6.58
CA ILE A 54 -10.83 0.93 -5.18
C ILE A 54 -12.00 1.92 -5.14
N ILE A 55 -11.92 3.02 -5.90
CA ILE A 55 -12.98 4.05 -5.93
C ILE A 55 -14.30 3.45 -6.47
N ILE A 56 -14.24 2.68 -7.55
CA ILE A 56 -15.44 2.11 -8.19
C ILE A 56 -16.13 1.06 -7.31
N CYS A 57 -15.37 0.23 -6.59
CA CYS A 57 -15.93 -0.82 -5.74
C CYS A 57 -16.41 -0.33 -4.36
N GLN A 58 -16.15 0.93 -4.01
CA GLN A 58 -16.62 1.54 -2.75
C GLN A 58 -17.96 2.29 -2.90
N THR A 59 -18.41 2.52 -4.12
CA THR A 59 -19.77 2.97 -4.46
C THR A 59 -20.72 1.80 -4.63
#